data_AF-A0A6S6T1F4-F1
#
_entry.id   AF-A0A6S6T1F4-F1
#
_cell.length_a   1.000
_cell.length_b   1.000
_cell.length_c   1.000
_cell.angle_alpha   90.00
_cell.angle_beta   90.00
_cell.angle_gamma   90.00
#
_symmetry.space_group_name_H-M   'P 1'
#
loop_
_entity.id
_entity.type
_entity.pdbx_description
1 polymer ?
#
loop_
_entity_poly.entity_id
_entity_poly.type
_entity_poly.pdbx_seq_one_letter_code
_entity_poly.pdbx_strand_id
1 'polypeptide(L)'
;MKKTSIIFGLFLILGITASVASTANNQVFSVDNTDGKITAQSIEEAFNSTKMTVQVNNNMNSIFEKRYKKTHHKSYNLAIFTHDASITKLMKKYPSIGRITPLSMSIYSDDAKKTINISTLSLQGMARITNIPADNPELIAYAKTLDEALHKALPKGAYIAKDMNQKSTDKKIVTTFTTELELEDGDTYSDAKDAFKEEFESEISSAGYLVPKSYSFQDETYDFFDTYSIIRFNAIFPVSKEHPDAGSYAPFSLVIYKKKGEETTYIEFPSITNWVNDLGIKDAETLKEVEKTQNMIAEILEELTEE
;
A
#
# COMPACT_ATOMS: atom_id res chain seq x y z
N MET A 1 -54.86 -50.49 12.16
CA MET A 1 -53.65 -50.22 11.33
C MET A 1 -53.82 -48.90 10.61
N LYS A 2 -53.00 -47.90 10.95
CA LYS A 2 -52.52 -46.81 10.06
C LYS A 2 -51.52 -45.99 10.91
N LYS A 3 -50.24 -46.21 10.66
CA LYS A 3 -49.15 -45.42 11.24
C LYS A 3 -49.00 -44.15 10.39
N THR A 4 -49.22 -43.00 10.99
CA THR A 4 -48.99 -41.71 10.35
C THR A 4 -47.53 -41.32 10.61
N SER A 5 -46.70 -41.32 9.57
CA SER A 5 -45.31 -40.85 9.63
C SER A 5 -45.31 -39.33 9.64
N ILE A 6 -44.73 -38.74 10.70
CA ILE A 6 -44.39 -37.33 10.79
C ILE A 6 -42.98 -37.17 10.20
N ILE A 7 -42.86 -36.47 9.07
CA ILE A 7 -41.57 -36.08 8.50
C ILE A 7 -41.19 -34.74 9.13
N PHE A 8 -40.18 -34.76 10.00
CA PHE A 8 -39.48 -33.56 10.46
C PHE A 8 -38.54 -33.11 9.34
N GLY A 9 -38.90 -32.04 8.63
CA GLY A 9 -38.00 -31.36 7.69
C GLY A 9 -36.95 -30.58 8.46
N LEU A 10 -35.73 -31.10 8.51
CA LEU A 10 -34.55 -30.39 9.02
C LEU A 10 -34.14 -29.36 7.96
N PHE A 11 -34.51 -28.08 8.16
CA PHE A 11 -33.96 -26.98 7.37
C PHE A 11 -32.51 -26.75 7.82
N LEU A 12 -31.57 -27.31 7.05
CA LEU A 12 -30.15 -27.00 7.18
C LEU A 12 -29.94 -25.58 6.60
N ILE A 13 -29.98 -24.56 7.45
CA ILE A 13 -29.52 -23.23 7.06
C ILE A 13 -27.99 -23.32 6.96
N LEU A 14 -27.51 -23.55 5.74
CA LEU A 14 -26.12 -23.34 5.35
C LEU A 14 -25.80 -21.87 5.65
N GLY A 15 -25.13 -21.65 6.78
CA GLY A 15 -24.48 -20.39 7.06
C GLY A 15 -23.51 -20.11 5.93
N ILE A 16 -23.80 -19.08 5.13
CA ILE A 16 -22.81 -18.49 4.24
C ILE A 16 -21.76 -17.88 5.17
N THR A 17 -20.71 -18.62 5.45
CA THR A 17 -19.46 -18.04 5.93
C THR A 17 -18.97 -17.14 4.81
N ALA A 18 -19.26 -15.85 4.89
CA ALA A 18 -18.58 -14.85 4.08
C ALA A 18 -17.08 -15.09 4.24
N SER A 19 -16.41 -15.33 3.13
CA SER A 19 -15.03 -15.79 3.09
C SER A 19 -14.12 -14.85 3.87
N VAL A 20 -13.31 -15.46 4.73
CA VAL A 20 -12.27 -14.85 5.56
C VAL A 20 -11.38 -13.97 4.68
N ALA A 21 -11.06 -12.76 5.16
CA ALA A 21 -10.02 -11.91 4.61
C ALA A 21 -8.74 -12.72 4.37
N SER A 22 -7.97 -12.38 3.32
CA SER A 22 -6.72 -13.07 3.00
C SER A 22 -5.76 -13.05 4.19
N THR A 23 -5.24 -14.22 4.58
CA THR A 23 -4.18 -14.36 5.60
C THR A 23 -2.79 -14.02 5.07
N ALA A 24 -2.63 -13.87 3.74
CA ALA A 24 -1.39 -13.40 3.14
C ALA A 24 -1.20 -11.89 3.38
N ASN A 25 0.05 -11.43 3.36
CA ASN A 25 0.38 -10.02 3.57
C ASN A 25 -0.23 -9.08 2.52
N ASN A 26 -0.30 -9.53 1.27
CA ASN A 26 -1.07 -8.87 0.23
C ASN A 26 -2.33 -9.66 -0.13
N GLN A 27 -3.35 -8.95 -0.58
CA GLN A 27 -4.64 -9.52 -0.97
C GLN A 27 -5.02 -9.05 -2.36
N VAL A 28 -5.61 -9.97 -3.14
CA VAL A 28 -6.13 -9.68 -4.48
C VAL A 28 -7.62 -9.98 -4.48
N PHE A 29 -8.43 -8.98 -4.80
CA PHE A 29 -9.87 -9.09 -4.96
C PHE A 29 -10.20 -9.07 -6.45
N SER A 30 -10.94 -10.08 -6.92
CA SER A 30 -11.07 -10.39 -8.36
C SER A 30 -12.51 -10.67 -8.74
N VAL A 31 -12.90 -10.25 -9.95
CA VAL A 31 -14.21 -10.55 -10.53
C VAL A 31 -14.09 -10.82 -12.03
N ASP A 32 -14.97 -11.65 -12.57
CA ASP A 32 -15.15 -11.74 -14.03
C ASP A 32 -15.47 -10.36 -14.59
N ASN A 33 -14.77 -10.01 -15.67
CA ASN A 33 -14.96 -8.77 -16.39
C ASN A 33 -15.02 -9.05 -17.90
N THR A 34 -15.67 -10.16 -18.28
CA THR A 34 -15.76 -10.58 -19.68
C THR A 34 -16.50 -9.54 -20.54
N ASP A 35 -17.42 -8.78 -19.94
CA ASP A 35 -18.14 -7.69 -20.64
C ASP A 35 -17.39 -6.35 -20.65
N GLY A 36 -16.24 -6.27 -19.98
CA GLY A 36 -15.36 -5.09 -19.94
C GLY A 36 -15.97 -3.85 -19.29
N LYS A 37 -17.07 -3.98 -18.54
CA LYS A 37 -17.76 -2.81 -17.94
C LYS A 37 -17.02 -2.23 -16.75
N ILE A 38 -16.26 -3.05 -16.02
CA ILE A 38 -15.50 -2.58 -14.88
C ILE A 38 -14.13 -2.08 -15.37
N THR A 39 -13.83 -0.84 -15.05
CA THR A 39 -12.60 -0.13 -15.43
C THR A 39 -11.91 0.45 -14.18
N ALA A 40 -10.64 0.83 -14.32
CA ALA A 40 -9.92 1.52 -13.24
C ALA A 40 -10.63 2.81 -12.78
N GLN A 41 -11.29 3.52 -13.69
CA GLN A 41 -12.07 4.71 -13.37
C GLN A 41 -13.33 4.37 -12.56
N SER A 42 -14.09 3.35 -12.97
CA SER A 42 -15.28 2.92 -12.21
C SER A 42 -14.93 2.40 -10.80
N ILE A 43 -13.74 1.81 -10.64
CA ILE A 43 -13.22 1.36 -9.34
C ILE A 43 -12.89 2.57 -8.47
N GLU A 44 -12.22 3.59 -9.01
CA GLU A 44 -11.96 4.85 -8.32
C GLU A 44 -13.25 5.54 -7.86
N GLU A 45 -14.24 5.65 -8.75
CA GLU A 45 -15.56 6.21 -8.40
C GLU A 45 -16.23 5.44 -7.27
N ALA A 46 -16.15 4.10 -7.29
CA ALA A 46 -16.68 3.26 -6.23
C ALA A 46 -15.95 3.46 -4.89
N PHE A 47 -14.62 3.52 -4.89
CA PHE A 47 -13.83 3.80 -3.69
C PHE A 47 -14.19 5.17 -3.09
N ASN A 48 -14.18 6.22 -3.92
CA ASN A 48 -14.50 7.59 -3.49
C ASN A 48 -15.90 7.70 -2.85
N SER A 49 -16.84 6.85 -3.27
CA SER A 49 -18.18 6.79 -2.68
C SER A 49 -18.27 6.06 -1.33
N THR A 50 -17.15 5.53 -0.80
CA THR A 50 -17.03 4.87 0.53
C THR A 50 -16.19 5.67 1.53
N LYS A 51 -15.84 6.93 1.22
CA LYS A 51 -14.87 7.75 1.95
C LYS A 51 -13.42 7.26 1.89
N MET A 52 -13.14 6.18 1.16
CA MET A 52 -11.80 5.83 0.71
C MET A 52 -11.44 6.72 -0.47
N THR A 53 -10.70 7.80 -0.22
CA THR A 53 -10.40 8.81 -1.24
C THR A 53 -9.21 8.33 -2.08
N VAL A 54 -9.46 8.00 -3.34
CA VAL A 54 -8.41 7.76 -4.34
C VAL A 54 -7.91 9.10 -4.83
N GLN A 55 -6.59 9.31 -4.75
CA GLN A 55 -5.98 10.60 -5.10
C GLN A 55 -5.03 10.51 -6.29
N VAL A 56 -4.56 9.30 -6.59
CA VAL A 56 -3.77 9.00 -7.78
C VAL A 56 -4.30 7.69 -8.33
N ASN A 57 -4.51 7.65 -9.65
CA ASN A 57 -4.86 6.45 -10.41
C ASN A 57 -4.18 6.51 -11.79
N ASN A 58 -2.93 6.08 -11.84
CA ASN A 58 -2.08 6.24 -13.01
C ASN A 58 -2.18 5.03 -13.92
N ASN A 59 -2.54 5.25 -15.18
CA ASN A 59 -2.43 4.26 -16.23
C ASN A 59 -0.95 3.99 -16.55
N MET A 60 -0.44 2.89 -16.02
CA MET A 60 0.97 2.51 -16.15
C MET A 60 1.32 2.10 -17.56
N ASN A 61 0.38 1.57 -18.35
CA ASN A 61 0.66 1.23 -19.74
C ASN A 61 1.04 2.47 -20.56
N SER A 62 0.42 3.64 -20.30
CA SER A 62 0.81 4.88 -20.97
C SER A 62 2.25 5.29 -20.64
N ILE A 63 2.65 5.13 -19.38
CA ILE A 63 3.99 5.48 -18.89
C ILE A 63 5.02 4.48 -19.43
N PHE A 64 4.74 3.18 -19.33
CA PHE A 64 5.62 2.11 -19.76
C PHE A 64 5.82 2.10 -21.27
N GLU A 65 4.77 2.37 -22.04
CA GLU A 65 4.90 2.51 -23.50
C GLU A 65 5.81 3.69 -23.86
N LYS A 66 5.71 4.83 -23.17
CA LYS A 66 6.59 5.99 -23.41
C LYS A 66 8.05 5.70 -23.05
N ARG A 67 8.29 5.11 -21.87
CA ARG A 67 9.63 4.93 -21.28
C ARG A 67 10.36 3.68 -21.77
N TYR A 68 9.64 2.58 -21.92
CA TYR A 68 10.20 1.25 -22.20
C TYR A 68 9.77 0.67 -23.56
N LYS A 69 8.88 1.36 -24.30
CA LYS A 69 8.33 0.91 -25.60
C LYS A 69 7.67 -0.47 -25.52
N LYS A 70 7.15 -0.80 -24.34
CA LYS A 70 6.58 -2.11 -24.03
C LYS A 70 5.61 -2.01 -22.86
N THR A 71 4.57 -2.83 -22.92
CA THR A 71 3.61 -3.07 -21.83
C THR A 71 3.52 -4.57 -21.52
N HIS A 72 2.95 -4.93 -20.38
CA HIS A 72 2.85 -6.33 -19.92
C HIS A 72 1.41 -6.84 -19.83
N HIS A 73 0.47 -5.94 -19.54
CA HIS A 73 -0.95 -6.26 -19.33
C HIS A 73 -1.80 -5.40 -20.25
N LYS A 74 -3.01 -5.84 -20.60
CA LYS A 74 -3.95 -5.00 -21.35
C LYS A 74 -4.40 -3.76 -20.56
N SER A 75 -4.62 -3.91 -19.25
CA SER A 75 -4.88 -2.81 -18.34
C SER A 75 -4.03 -2.97 -17.07
N TYR A 76 -3.30 -1.92 -16.72
CA TYR A 76 -2.52 -1.86 -15.50
C TYR A 76 -2.47 -0.42 -14.98
N ASN A 77 -3.01 -0.23 -13.79
CA ASN A 77 -2.96 1.03 -13.08
C ASN A 77 -2.31 0.85 -11.71
N LEU A 78 -1.57 1.87 -11.28
CA LEU A 78 -1.15 2.02 -9.90
C LEU A 78 -1.91 3.20 -9.29
N ALA A 79 -2.48 2.96 -8.13
CA ALA A 79 -3.31 3.94 -7.43
C ALA A 79 -2.96 3.99 -5.95
N ILE A 80 -3.25 5.13 -5.32
CA ILE A 80 -3.13 5.32 -3.89
C ILE A 80 -4.44 5.90 -3.34
N PHE A 81 -4.76 5.55 -2.10
CA PHE A 81 -5.95 6.03 -1.43
C PHE A 81 -5.73 6.25 0.06
N THR A 82 -6.58 7.09 0.66
CA THR A 82 -6.59 7.38 2.08
C THR A 82 -7.97 7.17 2.68
N HIS A 83 -8.01 6.96 4.00
CA HIS A 83 -9.20 7.15 4.81
C HIS A 83 -8.82 8.02 6.00
N ASP A 84 -8.96 9.33 5.83
CA ASP A 84 -8.45 10.36 6.74
C ASP A 84 -8.86 10.10 8.19
N ALA A 85 -10.12 9.71 8.42
CA ALA A 85 -10.62 9.43 9.77
C ALA A 85 -9.90 8.26 10.47
N SER A 86 -9.53 7.20 9.72
CA SER A 86 -8.75 6.09 10.30
C SER A 86 -7.30 6.51 10.55
N ILE A 87 -6.70 7.22 9.59
CA ILE A 87 -5.32 7.67 9.67
C ILE A 87 -5.13 8.62 10.85
N THR A 88 -5.94 9.68 10.96
CA THR A 88 -5.88 10.65 12.07
C THR A 88 -6.09 10.00 13.42
N LYS A 89 -6.93 8.95 13.50
CA LYS A 89 -7.15 8.22 14.75
C LYS A 89 -5.94 7.37 15.13
N LEU A 90 -5.42 6.59 14.18
CA LEU A 90 -4.31 5.67 14.40
C LEU A 90 -2.99 6.40 14.66
N MET A 91 -2.71 7.48 13.91
CA MET A 91 -1.42 8.18 13.98
C MET A 91 -1.10 8.65 15.39
N LYS A 92 -2.09 9.17 16.14
CA LYS A 92 -1.95 9.65 17.53
C LYS A 92 -1.32 8.64 18.48
N LYS A 93 -1.55 7.34 18.25
CA LYS A 93 -1.04 6.24 19.08
C LYS A 93 0.08 5.48 18.39
N TYR A 94 0.04 5.43 17.06
CA TYR A 94 0.87 4.60 16.22
C TYR A 94 1.36 5.44 15.03
N PRO A 95 2.42 6.27 15.20
CA PRO A 95 2.98 7.05 14.10
C PRO A 95 3.41 6.17 12.92
N SER A 96 3.73 4.90 13.19
CA SER A 96 4.03 3.88 12.20
C SER A 96 2.91 3.62 11.18
N ILE A 97 1.68 4.10 11.39
CA ILE A 97 0.63 4.10 10.34
C ILE A 97 1.06 4.90 9.10
N GLY A 98 1.96 5.87 9.27
CA GLY A 98 2.56 6.62 8.17
C GLY A 98 3.32 5.75 7.16
N ARG A 99 3.82 4.59 7.59
CA ARG A 99 4.53 3.62 6.73
C ARG A 99 3.64 2.97 5.66
N ILE A 100 2.32 3.14 5.75
CA ILE A 100 1.35 2.69 4.76
C ILE A 100 0.34 3.79 4.36
N THR A 101 0.67 5.05 4.66
CA THR A 101 -0.18 6.20 4.33
C THR A 101 0.52 7.05 3.26
N PRO A 102 -0.09 7.28 2.09
CA PRO A 102 -1.34 6.67 1.63
C PRO A 102 -1.16 5.18 1.36
N LEU A 103 -2.26 4.43 1.36
CA LEU A 103 -2.22 2.99 1.06
C LEU A 103 -2.22 2.79 -0.46
N SER A 104 -1.46 1.81 -0.94
CA SER A 104 -1.29 1.57 -2.38
C SER A 104 -2.14 0.40 -2.88
N MET A 105 -2.52 0.48 -4.16
CA MET A 105 -3.12 -0.62 -4.88
C MET A 105 -2.68 -0.66 -6.35
N SER A 106 -2.73 -1.87 -6.93
CA SER A 106 -2.82 -2.02 -8.38
C SER A 106 -4.24 -2.38 -8.80
N ILE A 107 -4.61 -1.93 -9.99
CA ILE A 107 -5.82 -2.35 -10.70
C ILE A 107 -5.36 -2.95 -12.03
N TYR A 108 -5.69 -4.20 -12.30
CA TYR A 108 -5.15 -4.89 -13.48
C TYR A 108 -6.08 -5.95 -14.06
N SER A 109 -5.99 -6.14 -15.37
CA SER A 109 -6.68 -7.25 -16.04
C SER A 109 -5.83 -8.51 -16.04
N ASP A 110 -6.45 -9.66 -15.79
CA ASP A 110 -5.89 -10.97 -16.17
C ASP A 110 -6.62 -11.40 -17.45
N ASP A 111 -5.95 -11.23 -18.59
CA ASP A 111 -6.58 -11.42 -19.90
C ASP A 111 -6.87 -12.90 -20.18
N ALA A 112 -6.08 -13.82 -19.62
CA ALA A 112 -6.30 -15.25 -19.76
C ALA A 112 -7.54 -15.70 -18.99
N LYS A 113 -7.74 -15.15 -17.78
CA LYS A 113 -8.91 -15.43 -16.95
C LYS A 113 -10.11 -14.52 -17.23
N LYS A 114 -9.94 -13.47 -18.04
CA LYS A 114 -10.93 -12.42 -18.32
C LYS A 114 -11.44 -11.73 -17.05
N THR A 115 -10.57 -11.55 -16.06
CA THR A 115 -10.92 -10.89 -14.80
C THR A 115 -10.32 -9.50 -14.72
N ILE A 116 -10.92 -8.66 -13.88
CA ILE A 116 -10.27 -7.47 -13.34
C ILE A 116 -9.99 -7.69 -11.85
N ASN A 117 -8.85 -7.19 -11.41
CA ASN A 117 -8.30 -7.45 -10.09
C ASN A 117 -7.91 -6.13 -9.43
N ILE A 118 -8.11 -6.05 -8.12
CA ILE A 118 -7.56 -5.01 -7.25
C ILE A 118 -6.63 -5.70 -6.26
N SER A 119 -5.38 -5.26 -6.18
CA SER A 119 -4.42 -5.76 -5.19
C SER A 119 -4.03 -4.67 -4.21
N THR A 120 -4.05 -4.95 -2.92
CA THR A 120 -3.63 -4.03 -1.85
C THR A 120 -3.13 -4.83 -0.63
N LEU A 121 -2.70 -4.17 0.44
CA LEU A 121 -2.34 -4.87 1.68
C LEU A 121 -3.58 -5.42 2.37
N SER A 122 -3.44 -6.61 2.97
CA SER A 122 -4.45 -7.15 3.88
C SER A 122 -4.31 -6.54 5.28
N LEU A 123 -5.26 -6.80 6.18
CA LEU A 123 -5.10 -6.47 7.60
C LEU A 123 -3.77 -7.01 8.15
N GLN A 124 -3.39 -8.24 7.78
CA GLN A 124 -2.13 -8.85 8.20
C GLN A 124 -0.92 -8.10 7.65
N GLY A 125 -0.96 -7.68 6.38
CA GLY A 125 0.11 -6.88 5.77
C GLY A 125 0.24 -5.50 6.41
N MET A 126 -0.89 -4.83 6.65
CA MET A 126 -0.93 -3.55 7.35
C MET A 126 -0.33 -3.68 8.74
N ALA A 127 -0.78 -4.66 9.52
CA ALA A 127 -0.26 -4.94 10.87
C ALA A 127 1.25 -5.21 10.84
N ARG A 128 1.73 -6.02 9.88
CA ARG A 128 3.15 -6.35 9.75
C ARG A 128 4.03 -5.12 9.50
N ILE A 129 3.65 -4.25 8.56
CA ILE A 129 4.46 -3.09 8.19
C ILE A 129 4.41 -1.98 9.25
N THR A 130 3.23 -1.77 9.81
CA THR A 130 3.00 -0.71 10.82
C THR A 130 3.42 -1.15 12.23
N ASN A 131 3.62 -2.45 12.46
CA ASN A 131 3.79 -3.03 13.80
C ASN A 131 2.60 -2.73 14.75
N ILE A 132 1.43 -2.39 14.21
CA ILE A 132 0.18 -2.28 14.96
C ILE A 132 -0.39 -3.69 15.08
N PRO A 133 -0.81 -4.14 16.29
CA PRO A 133 -1.37 -5.48 16.45
C PRO A 133 -2.53 -5.75 15.48
N ALA A 134 -2.57 -6.94 14.88
CA ALA A 134 -3.63 -7.31 13.94
C ALA A 134 -5.03 -7.40 14.61
N ASP A 135 -5.06 -7.57 15.93
CA ASP A 135 -6.28 -7.52 16.76
C ASP A 135 -6.63 -6.11 17.25
N ASN A 136 -5.85 -5.08 16.86
CA ASN A 136 -6.15 -3.70 17.20
C ASN A 136 -7.49 -3.27 16.56
N PRO A 137 -8.47 -2.80 17.35
CA PRO A 137 -9.81 -2.50 16.85
C PRO A 137 -9.86 -1.35 15.84
N GLU A 138 -8.93 -0.40 15.92
CA GLU A 138 -8.86 0.74 15.00
C GLU A 138 -8.29 0.30 13.64
N LEU A 139 -7.30 -0.59 13.64
CA LEU A 139 -6.76 -1.18 12.41
C LEU A 139 -7.76 -2.14 11.75
N ILE A 140 -8.46 -2.97 12.52
CA ILE A 140 -9.56 -3.81 12.02
C ILE A 140 -10.65 -2.96 11.38
N ALA A 141 -11.04 -1.85 12.01
CA ALA A 141 -12.04 -0.95 11.45
C ALA A 141 -11.57 -0.35 10.12
N TYR A 142 -10.29 0.04 10.01
CA TYR A 142 -9.73 0.53 8.76
C TYR A 142 -9.75 -0.54 7.65
N ALA A 143 -9.32 -1.77 7.96
CA ALA A 143 -9.36 -2.88 7.02
C ALA A 143 -10.80 -3.25 6.60
N LYS A 144 -11.78 -3.13 7.50
CA LYS A 144 -13.19 -3.33 7.18
C LYS A 144 -13.70 -2.28 6.19
N THR A 145 -13.39 -1.00 6.39
CA THR A 145 -13.76 0.05 5.42
C THR A 145 -13.14 -0.23 4.05
N LEU A 146 -11.91 -0.78 4.01
CA LEU A 146 -11.27 -1.17 2.75
C LEU A 146 -12.02 -2.33 2.09
N ASP A 147 -12.40 -3.35 2.87
CA ASP A 147 -13.20 -4.48 2.38
C ASP A 147 -14.55 -4.02 1.80
N GLU A 148 -15.22 -3.07 2.46
CA GLU A 148 -16.46 -2.45 1.96
C GLU A 148 -16.24 -1.72 0.63
N ALA A 149 -15.12 -0.99 0.48
CA ALA A 149 -14.74 -0.32 -0.77
C ALA A 149 -14.45 -1.33 -1.90
N LEU A 150 -13.74 -2.42 -1.61
CA LEU A 150 -13.45 -3.49 -2.55
C LEU A 150 -14.73 -4.16 -3.06
N HIS A 151 -15.66 -4.51 -2.16
CA HIS A 151 -16.94 -5.09 -2.54
C HIS A 151 -17.83 -4.09 -3.27
N LYS A 152 -17.75 -2.79 -2.99
CA LYS A 152 -18.48 -1.79 -3.76
C LYS A 152 -17.92 -1.64 -5.18
N ALA A 153 -16.60 -1.67 -5.31
CA ALA A 153 -15.93 -1.59 -6.60
C ALA A 153 -16.15 -2.84 -7.45
N LEU A 154 -16.10 -4.02 -6.84
CA LEU A 154 -16.33 -5.32 -7.49
C LEU A 154 -17.47 -6.08 -6.77
N PRO A 155 -18.76 -5.78 -7.05
CA PRO A 155 -19.91 -6.34 -6.30
C PRO A 155 -20.06 -7.86 -6.28
N LYS A 156 -19.45 -8.55 -7.25
CA LYS A 156 -19.41 -10.03 -7.34
C LYS A 156 -17.99 -10.56 -7.16
N GLY A 157 -17.09 -9.73 -6.66
CA GLY A 157 -15.70 -10.07 -6.47
C GLY A 157 -15.51 -11.07 -5.34
N ALA A 158 -14.38 -11.75 -5.38
CA ALA A 158 -13.92 -12.64 -4.32
C ALA A 158 -12.40 -12.49 -4.16
N TYR A 159 -11.92 -12.79 -2.95
CA TYR A 159 -10.49 -12.89 -2.70
C TYR A 159 -9.89 -14.10 -3.42
N ILE A 160 -8.78 -13.88 -4.12
CA ILE A 160 -7.99 -14.97 -4.69
C ILE A 160 -7.21 -15.65 -3.56
N ALA A 161 -7.38 -16.96 -3.41
CA ALA A 161 -6.58 -17.76 -2.49
C ALA A 161 -5.10 -17.70 -2.90
N LYS A 162 -4.23 -17.33 -1.96
CA LYS A 162 -2.78 -17.32 -2.14
C LYS A 162 -2.13 -18.48 -1.42
N ASP A 163 -1.07 -19.00 -2.04
CA ASP A 163 -0.23 -20.00 -1.38
C ASP A 163 0.49 -19.33 -0.20
N MET A 164 0.28 -19.88 1.00
CA MET A 164 0.78 -19.35 2.28
C MET A 164 2.25 -19.67 2.52
N ASN A 165 2.94 -20.28 1.55
CA ASN A 165 4.35 -20.65 1.61
C ASN A 165 5.32 -19.43 1.54
N GLN A 166 4.92 -18.28 2.09
CA GLN A 166 5.81 -17.12 2.27
C GLN A 166 6.89 -17.52 3.28
N LYS A 167 8.14 -17.58 2.80
CA LYS A 167 9.29 -17.85 3.67
C LYS A 167 9.53 -16.64 4.56
N SER A 168 9.84 -16.87 5.84
CA SER A 168 10.35 -15.82 6.70
C SER A 168 11.61 -15.23 6.07
N THR A 169 11.77 -13.92 6.19
CA THR A 169 12.97 -13.23 5.75
C THR A 169 13.73 -12.70 6.96
N ASP A 170 15.05 -12.84 6.92
CA ASP A 170 15.94 -12.23 7.92
C ASP A 170 16.19 -10.75 7.61
N LYS A 171 15.70 -10.23 6.46
CA LYS A 171 15.81 -8.81 6.11
C LYS A 171 14.83 -7.98 6.94
N LYS A 172 15.26 -6.77 7.33
CA LYS A 172 14.40 -5.80 8.03
C LYS A 172 13.19 -5.46 7.16
N ILE A 173 12.00 -5.53 7.74
CA ILE A 173 10.72 -5.21 7.08
C ILE A 173 10.50 -3.69 6.95
N VAL A 174 11.17 -2.91 7.79
CA VAL A 174 11.12 -1.44 7.81
C VAL A 174 12.55 -0.91 7.81
N THR A 175 12.78 0.12 7.00
CA THR A 175 14.01 0.93 7.04
C THR A 175 13.70 2.20 7.81
N THR A 176 14.58 2.54 8.76
CA THR A 176 14.38 3.62 9.74
C THR A 176 15.64 4.46 9.83
N PHE A 177 15.46 5.78 9.84
CA PHE A 177 16.47 6.79 10.08
C PHE A 177 15.96 7.74 11.16
N THR A 178 16.90 8.40 11.84
CA THR A 178 16.61 9.44 12.82
C THR A 178 17.63 10.55 12.65
N THR A 179 17.18 11.79 12.80
CA THR A 179 18.04 12.97 12.79
C THR A 179 17.49 14.01 13.78
N GLU A 180 18.31 14.95 14.20
CA GLU A 180 17.88 16.14 14.93
C GLU A 180 17.95 17.30 13.94
N LEU A 181 16.79 17.94 13.67
CA LEU A 181 16.78 19.08 12.74
C LEU A 181 17.31 20.30 13.48
N GLU A 182 18.47 20.81 13.06
CA GLU A 182 19.01 22.07 13.57
C GLU A 182 18.09 23.24 13.19
N LEU A 183 17.89 24.17 14.13
CA LEU A 183 17.14 25.39 13.90
C LEU A 183 18.12 26.56 13.85
N GLU A 184 18.09 27.33 12.76
CA GLU A 184 18.77 28.62 12.72
C GLU A 184 18.00 29.67 13.55
N ASP A 185 18.67 30.77 13.89
CA ASP A 185 18.08 31.84 14.71
C ASP A 185 16.83 32.44 14.04
N GLY A 186 15.66 32.10 14.58
CA GLY A 186 14.36 32.59 14.09
C GLY A 186 13.56 31.55 13.32
N ASP A 187 14.14 30.38 13.02
CA ASP A 187 13.47 29.31 12.31
C ASP A 187 12.55 28.49 13.22
N THR A 188 11.49 27.96 12.62
CA THR A 188 10.63 26.96 13.25
C THR A 188 11.01 25.56 12.76
N TYR A 189 10.58 24.52 13.49
CA TYR A 189 10.68 23.15 12.98
C TYR A 189 9.93 22.92 11.66
N SER A 190 8.96 23.78 11.31
CA SER A 190 8.36 23.70 9.98
C SER A 190 9.34 24.12 8.89
N ASP A 191 10.12 25.17 9.14
CA ASP A 191 11.09 25.70 8.18
C ASP A 191 12.22 24.71 7.95
N ALA A 192 12.81 24.17 9.03
CA ALA A 192 13.84 23.13 8.94
C ALA A 192 13.33 21.84 8.26
N LYS A 193 12.08 21.43 8.54
CA LYS A 193 11.43 20.30 7.87
C LYS A 193 11.22 20.59 6.37
N ASP A 194 10.82 21.80 6.00
CA ASP A 194 10.61 22.15 4.59
C ASP A 194 11.95 22.21 3.83
N ALA A 195 13.04 22.70 4.44
CA ALA A 195 14.39 22.62 3.88
C ALA A 195 14.84 21.16 3.66
N PHE A 196 14.70 20.30 4.68
CA PHE A 196 14.99 18.86 4.55
C PHE A 196 14.20 18.23 3.39
N LYS A 197 12.90 18.56 3.27
CA LYS A 197 12.04 18.02 2.23
C LYS A 197 12.45 18.47 0.83
N GLU A 198 12.83 19.74 0.65
CA GLU A 198 13.33 20.24 -0.64
C GLU A 198 14.59 19.49 -1.08
N GLU A 199 15.54 19.30 -0.17
CA GLU A 199 16.77 18.55 -0.44
C GLU A 199 16.48 17.07 -0.72
N PHE A 200 15.69 16.42 0.13
CA PHE A 200 15.27 15.03 -0.05
C PHE A 200 14.56 14.82 -1.39
N GLU A 201 13.60 15.67 -1.75
CA GLU A 201 12.88 15.57 -3.02
C GLU A 201 13.79 15.79 -4.23
N SER A 202 14.77 16.69 -4.13
CA SER A 202 15.80 16.92 -5.15
C SER A 202 16.66 15.66 -5.37
N GLU A 203 17.18 15.07 -4.29
CA GLU A 203 18.06 13.91 -4.36
C GLU A 203 17.34 12.67 -4.90
N ILE A 204 16.14 12.35 -4.38
CA ILE A 204 15.39 11.19 -4.89
C ILE A 204 14.95 11.39 -6.34
N SER A 205 14.64 12.63 -6.77
CA SER A 205 14.31 12.93 -8.17
C SER A 205 15.50 12.64 -9.08
N SER A 206 16.71 13.06 -8.67
CA SER A 206 17.98 12.78 -9.37
C SER A 206 18.27 11.27 -9.46
N ALA A 207 17.91 10.50 -8.43
CA ALA A 207 17.95 9.04 -8.41
C ALA A 207 16.84 8.35 -9.24
N GLY A 208 15.92 9.12 -9.83
CA GLY A 208 14.85 8.66 -10.70
C GLY A 208 13.60 8.17 -9.98
N TYR A 209 13.44 8.54 -8.71
CA TYR A 209 12.17 8.44 -8.00
C TYR A 209 11.23 9.56 -8.42
N LEU A 210 9.94 9.31 -8.20
CA LEU A 210 8.88 10.30 -8.33
C LEU A 210 8.03 10.27 -7.07
N VAL A 211 7.49 11.43 -6.72
CA VAL A 211 6.53 11.59 -5.64
C VAL A 211 5.15 11.86 -6.25
N PRO A 212 4.33 10.83 -6.55
CA PRO A 212 2.97 11.03 -7.00
C PRO A 212 2.13 11.93 -6.09
N LYS A 213 2.36 11.84 -4.78
CA LYS A 213 1.64 12.62 -3.78
C LYS A 213 2.39 12.66 -2.44
N SER A 214 2.29 13.77 -1.74
CA SER A 214 2.65 13.90 -0.33
C SER A 214 1.47 14.47 0.47
N TYR A 215 1.52 14.31 1.78
CA TYR A 215 0.51 14.72 2.75
C TYR A 215 1.19 15.31 3.97
N SER A 216 0.62 16.40 4.48
CA SER A 216 0.94 16.92 5.80
C SER A 216 -0.29 16.81 6.68
N PHE A 217 -0.14 16.11 7.80
CA PHE A 217 -1.21 15.91 8.77
C PHE A 217 -1.01 16.86 9.95
N GLN A 218 -2.00 17.70 10.19
CA GLN A 218 -2.01 18.58 11.36
C GLN A 218 -2.64 17.84 12.54
N ASP A 219 -1.90 17.78 13.65
CA ASP A 219 -2.36 17.21 14.91
C ASP A 219 -1.64 17.85 16.09
N GLU A 220 -2.29 17.86 17.26
CA GLU A 220 -1.73 18.48 18.46
C GLU A 220 -0.52 17.71 19.04
N THR A 221 -0.35 16.43 18.68
CA THR A 221 0.71 15.53 19.18
C THR A 221 2.07 15.78 18.51
N TYR A 222 2.08 16.37 17.31
CA TYR A 222 3.27 16.47 16.46
C TYR A 222 3.63 17.93 16.17
N ASP A 223 4.93 18.22 16.06
CA ASP A 223 5.40 19.44 15.42
C ASP A 223 5.14 19.35 13.91
N PHE A 224 5.40 18.18 13.33
CA PHE A 224 4.98 17.82 11.98
C PHE A 224 4.78 16.31 11.83
N PHE A 225 3.91 15.92 10.90
CA PHE A 225 3.70 14.54 10.48
C PHE A 225 3.40 14.52 8.98
N ASP A 226 4.42 14.22 8.19
CA ASP A 226 4.36 14.20 6.75
C ASP A 226 4.47 12.77 6.22
N THR A 227 3.74 12.47 5.15
CA THR A 227 3.89 11.21 4.44
C THR A 227 4.03 11.42 2.95
N TYR A 228 4.78 10.54 2.32
CA TYR A 228 5.11 10.54 0.92
C TYR A 228 4.63 9.25 0.28
N SER A 229 4.08 9.33 -0.92
CA SER A 229 3.96 8.19 -1.82
C SER A 229 5.09 8.29 -2.84
N ILE A 230 6.01 7.35 -2.84
CA ILE A 230 7.24 7.36 -3.66
C ILE A 230 7.26 6.16 -4.60
N ILE A 231 7.69 6.37 -5.85
CA ILE A 231 7.80 5.29 -6.83
C ILE A 231 9.04 5.43 -7.71
N ARG A 232 9.64 4.29 -8.07
CA ARG A 232 10.68 4.19 -9.11
C ARG A 232 10.25 3.20 -10.17
N PHE A 233 10.01 3.68 -11.40
CA PHE A 233 9.49 2.84 -12.48
C PHE A 233 10.43 1.69 -12.86
N ASN A 234 11.74 1.86 -12.68
CA ASN A 234 12.73 0.82 -12.96
C ASN A 234 12.55 -0.44 -12.09
N ALA A 235 11.99 -0.32 -10.89
CA ALA A 235 11.66 -1.49 -10.06
C ALA A 235 10.29 -2.07 -10.44
N ILE A 236 9.24 -1.24 -10.49
CA ILE A 236 7.88 -1.75 -10.67
C ILE A 236 7.62 -2.28 -12.09
N PHE A 237 8.29 -1.75 -13.13
CA PHE A 237 8.13 -2.23 -14.49
C PHE A 237 8.46 -3.72 -14.64
N PRO A 238 9.68 -4.20 -14.35
CA PRO A 238 10.00 -5.62 -14.46
C PRO A 238 9.20 -6.49 -13.48
N VAL A 239 8.99 -6.03 -12.24
CA VAL A 239 8.20 -6.78 -11.24
C VAL A 239 6.77 -7.01 -11.73
N SER A 240 6.14 -5.98 -12.30
CA SER A 240 4.74 -6.06 -12.72
C SER A 240 4.47 -7.11 -13.79
N LYS A 241 5.50 -7.54 -14.54
CA LYS A 241 5.36 -8.55 -15.60
C LYS A 241 4.74 -9.85 -15.10
N GLU A 242 5.25 -10.36 -13.98
CA GLU A 242 4.78 -11.60 -13.36
C GLU A 242 3.95 -11.34 -12.09
N HIS A 243 4.14 -10.16 -11.48
CA HIS A 243 3.48 -9.76 -10.24
C HIS A 243 2.79 -8.41 -10.39
N PRO A 244 1.70 -8.31 -11.19
CA PRO A 244 0.89 -7.09 -11.24
C PRO A 244 0.28 -6.74 -9.87
N ASP A 245 0.21 -7.70 -8.94
CA ASP A 245 -0.18 -7.50 -7.54
C ASP A 245 0.89 -6.78 -6.70
N ALA A 246 2.06 -6.46 -7.26
CA ALA A 246 3.08 -5.63 -6.63
C ALA A 246 2.63 -4.18 -6.34
N GLY A 247 1.55 -3.72 -6.98
CA GLY A 247 0.95 -2.42 -6.66
C GLY A 247 0.38 -2.33 -5.24
N SER A 248 0.26 -3.44 -4.50
CA SER A 248 0.04 -3.41 -3.04
C SER A 248 1.15 -2.70 -2.26
N TYR A 249 2.34 -2.56 -2.86
CA TYR A 249 3.52 -1.99 -2.24
C TYR A 249 4.16 -0.86 -3.04
N ALA A 250 3.62 -0.54 -4.22
CA ALA A 250 4.16 0.44 -5.17
C ALA A 250 3.04 1.37 -5.66
N PRO A 251 3.13 2.71 -5.46
CA PRO A 251 4.15 3.44 -4.71
C PRO A 251 4.32 2.93 -3.27
N PHE A 252 5.49 3.12 -2.66
CA PHE A 252 5.67 2.85 -1.22
C PHE A 252 5.49 4.14 -0.42
N SER A 253 5.06 4.03 0.82
CA SER A 253 4.91 5.19 1.70
C SER A 253 6.21 5.47 2.45
N LEU A 254 6.56 6.73 2.66
CA LEU A 254 7.60 7.14 3.60
C LEU A 254 6.98 8.15 4.56
N VAL A 255 7.24 8.02 5.86
CA VAL A 255 6.77 8.96 6.89
C VAL A 255 7.95 9.73 7.45
N ILE A 256 7.76 11.03 7.65
CA ILE A 256 8.68 11.93 8.34
C ILE A 256 7.88 12.60 9.46
N TYR A 257 8.27 12.42 10.72
CA TYR A 257 7.54 12.99 11.83
C TYR A 257 8.43 13.36 13.01
N LYS A 258 7.99 14.38 13.75
CA LYS A 258 8.57 14.77 15.03
C LYS A 258 7.44 15.05 16.02
N LYS A 259 7.48 14.42 17.19
CA LYS A 259 6.51 14.71 18.25
C LYS A 259 6.89 15.97 18.99
N LYS A 260 5.89 16.68 19.51
CA LYS A 260 6.13 17.87 20.33
C LYS A 260 6.94 17.52 21.58
N GLY A 261 8.01 18.28 21.80
CA GLY A 261 8.89 18.12 22.96
C GLY A 261 9.86 16.94 22.88
N GLU A 262 9.91 16.22 21.76
CA GLU A 262 11.01 15.30 21.42
C GLU A 262 11.99 16.06 20.52
N GLU A 263 13.31 15.92 20.68
CA GLU A 263 14.30 16.53 19.76
C GLU A 263 14.38 15.78 18.43
N THR A 264 14.21 14.47 18.48
CA THR A 264 14.40 13.55 17.36
C THR A 264 13.28 13.64 16.32
N THR A 265 13.69 13.76 15.06
CA THR A 265 12.88 13.51 13.87
C THR A 265 13.05 12.06 13.43
N TYR A 266 11.94 11.40 13.11
CA TYR A 266 11.89 10.01 12.67
C TYR A 266 11.53 9.94 11.19
N ILE A 267 12.27 9.13 10.44
CA ILE A 267 12.03 8.88 9.02
C ILE A 267 11.95 7.37 8.79
N GLU A 268 10.83 6.90 8.26
CA GLU A 268 10.58 5.46 8.15
C GLU A 268 9.84 5.10 6.87
N PHE A 269 10.17 3.96 6.27
CA PHE A 269 9.42 3.41 5.14
C PHE A 269 9.46 1.87 5.15
N PRO A 270 8.43 1.18 4.60
CA PRO A 270 8.49 -0.25 4.44
C PRO A 270 9.61 -0.60 3.47
N SER A 271 10.51 -1.49 3.87
CA SER A 271 11.59 -1.94 3.01
C SER A 271 11.03 -2.43 1.68
N ILE A 272 11.53 -1.91 0.56
CA ILE A 272 11.12 -2.27 -0.79
C ILE A 272 11.41 -3.76 -1.06
N THR A 273 12.39 -4.34 -0.37
CA THR A 273 12.68 -5.77 -0.41
C THR A 273 11.57 -6.66 0.16
N ASN A 274 10.57 -6.10 0.86
CA ASN A 274 9.37 -6.83 1.26
C ASN A 274 8.66 -7.49 0.06
N TRP A 275 8.72 -6.84 -1.11
CA TRP A 275 8.07 -7.33 -2.33
C TRP A 275 8.59 -8.71 -2.71
N VAL A 276 9.89 -8.94 -2.51
CA VAL A 276 10.59 -10.15 -2.92
C VAL A 276 9.96 -11.38 -2.28
N ASN A 277 9.85 -11.38 -0.95
CA ASN A 277 9.34 -12.54 -0.21
C ASN A 277 7.83 -12.62 -0.30
N ASP A 278 7.13 -11.48 -0.25
CA ASP A 278 5.68 -11.46 -0.25
C ASP A 278 5.09 -11.92 -1.59
N LEU A 279 5.77 -11.60 -2.70
CA LEU A 279 5.33 -11.95 -4.06
C LEU A 279 6.05 -13.19 -4.61
N GLY A 280 7.09 -13.67 -3.94
CA GLY A 280 7.87 -14.83 -4.39
C GLY A 280 8.71 -14.55 -5.63
N ILE A 281 9.27 -13.34 -5.74
CA ILE A 281 10.12 -12.91 -6.87
C ILE A 281 11.42 -13.73 -6.87
N LYS A 282 11.74 -14.32 -8.02
CA LYS A 282 12.95 -15.17 -8.19
C LYS A 282 13.88 -14.71 -9.31
N ASP A 283 13.40 -13.83 -10.19
CA ASP A 283 14.18 -13.35 -11.34
C ASP A 283 15.33 -12.46 -10.87
N ALA A 284 16.57 -12.84 -11.20
CA ALA A 284 17.76 -12.22 -10.65
C ALA A 284 17.90 -10.74 -11.04
N GLU A 285 17.55 -10.36 -12.27
CA GLU A 285 17.61 -8.97 -12.72
C GLU A 285 16.54 -8.11 -12.03
N THR A 286 15.33 -8.67 -11.86
CA THR A 286 14.26 -8.03 -11.09
C THR A 286 14.67 -7.82 -9.63
N LEU A 287 15.26 -8.85 -9.00
CA LEU A 287 15.77 -8.75 -7.62
C LEU A 287 16.83 -7.66 -7.50
N LYS A 288 17.76 -7.58 -8.45
CA LYS A 288 18.81 -6.56 -8.48
C LYS A 288 18.24 -5.15 -8.59
N GLU A 289 17.22 -4.92 -9.42
CA GLU A 289 16.58 -3.59 -9.50
C GLU A 289 15.77 -3.23 -8.25
N VAL A 290 15.13 -4.20 -7.60
CA VAL A 290 14.45 -4.00 -6.30
C VAL A 290 15.46 -3.65 -5.21
N GLU A 291 16.57 -4.38 -5.10
CA GLU A 291 17.65 -4.11 -4.14
C GLU A 291 18.34 -2.77 -4.42
N LYS A 292 18.64 -2.48 -5.68
CA LYS A 292 19.18 -1.17 -6.08
C LYS A 292 18.24 -0.02 -5.68
N THR A 293 16.93 -0.20 -5.87
CA THR A 293 15.95 0.79 -5.46
C THR A 293 15.92 0.93 -3.93
N GLN A 294 15.96 -0.16 -3.17
CA GLN A 294 16.09 -0.07 -1.72
C GLN A 294 17.34 0.70 -1.28
N ASN A 295 18.50 0.39 -1.87
CA ASN A 295 19.78 0.95 -1.44
C ASN A 295 19.88 2.44 -1.79
N MET A 296 19.50 2.85 -3.01
CA MET A 296 19.61 4.25 -3.42
C MET A 296 18.83 5.21 -2.50
N ILE A 297 17.61 4.85 -2.08
CA ILE A 297 16.86 5.73 -1.15
C ILE A 297 17.43 5.66 0.27
N ALA A 298 17.98 4.51 0.68
CA ALA A 298 18.61 4.37 1.97
C ALA A 298 19.91 5.19 2.05
N GLU A 299 20.75 5.16 1.01
CA GLU A 299 21.97 5.95 0.90
C GLU A 299 21.67 7.46 0.93
N ILE A 300 20.66 7.93 0.17
CA ILE A 300 20.23 9.33 0.22
C ILE A 300 19.80 9.73 1.64
N LEU A 301 19.00 8.90 2.31
CA LEU A 301 18.55 9.22 3.67
C LEU A 301 19.68 9.11 4.69
N GLU A 302 20.64 8.20 4.52
CA GLU A 302 21.86 8.13 5.33
C GLU A 302 22.64 9.44 5.20
N GLU A 303 22.92 9.90 3.98
CA GLU A 303 23.62 11.17 3.72
C GLU A 303 22.88 12.39 4.31
N LEU A 304 21.55 12.42 4.25
CA LEU A 304 20.74 13.52 4.78
C LEU A 304 20.48 13.44 6.29
N THR A 305 20.83 12.34 6.95
CA THR A 305 20.57 12.14 8.39
C THR A 305 21.83 11.88 9.21
N GLU A 306 22.98 11.68 8.56
CA GLU A 306 24.29 11.64 9.19
C GLU A 306 24.78 13.07 9.49
N GLU A 307 24.78 13.43 10.77
CA GLU A 307 25.62 14.48 11.37
C GLU A 307 26.64 13.88 12.34
#